data_AF-Q1DF56-F1
#
_entry.id   AF-Q1DF56-F1
#
_cell.length_a   1.000
_cell.length_b   1.000
_cell.length_c   1.000
_cell.angle_alpha   90.00
_cell.angle_beta   90.00
_cell.angle_gamma   90.00
#
_symmetry.space_group_name_H-M   'P 1'
#
loop_
_entity.id
_entity.type
_entity.pdbx_description
1 polymer ?
#
loop_
_entity_poly.entity_id
_entity_poly.type
_entity_poly.pdbx_seq_one_letter_code
_entity_poly.pdbx_strand_id
1 'polypeptide(L)'
;MKPVGFIILMSLMSGCMHLRSKTPVAPPEVSAGIQFPEWTKEASTTVDGAQLKALQLAMEDFLPPGTKPPKNADAMTQCLYRIETYDAWLQRGEKMTFVHFTPREQERCGLRPEVMDPGASYAISDDGVILKRD
;
A
#
# COMPACT_ATOMS: atom_id res chain seq x y z
N MET A 1 -17.40 -43.67 -23.77
CA MET A 1 -16.66 -42.42 -24.06
C MET A 1 -16.28 -41.80 -22.73
N LYS A 2 -14.98 -41.61 -22.49
CA LYS A 2 -14.37 -41.49 -21.15
C LYS A 2 -14.52 -40.06 -20.59
N PRO A 3 -15.21 -39.83 -19.45
CA PRO A 3 -15.30 -38.50 -18.81
C PRO A 3 -14.01 -38.07 -18.10
N VAL A 4 -12.96 -38.90 -18.15
CA VAL A 4 -11.69 -38.71 -17.42
C VAL A 4 -10.90 -37.49 -17.90
N GLY A 5 -11.08 -37.06 -19.15
CA GLY A 5 -10.35 -35.92 -19.70
C GLY A 5 -10.78 -34.56 -19.13
N PHE A 6 -12.03 -34.43 -18.67
CA PHE A 6 -12.57 -33.15 -18.23
C PHE A 6 -12.19 -32.79 -16.79
N ILE A 7 -11.91 -33.80 -15.95
CA ILE A 7 -11.54 -33.61 -14.54
C ILE A 7 -10.08 -33.14 -14.41
N ILE A 8 -9.18 -33.57 -15.31
CA ILE A 8 -7.75 -33.20 -15.27
C ILE A 8 -7.54 -31.73 -15.66
N LEU A 9 -8.41 -31.15 -16.48
CA LEU A 9 -8.30 -29.76 -16.94
C LEU A 9 -8.69 -28.74 -15.84
N MET A 10 -9.54 -29.11 -14.87
CA MET A 10 -9.94 -28.20 -13.78
C MET A 10 -8.92 -28.12 -12.63
N SER A 11 -8.02 -29.10 -12.49
CA SER A 11 -7.01 -29.12 -11.41
C SER A 11 -5.82 -28.19 -11.65
N LEU A 12 -5.64 -27.70 -12.88
CA LEU A 12 -4.54 -26.78 -13.24
C LEU A 12 -4.88 -25.30 -12.96
N MET A 13 -6.11 -25.01 -12.49
CA MET A 13 -6.52 -23.67 -12.07
C MET A 13 -6.48 -23.48 -10.54
N SER A 14 -5.75 -24.33 -9.81
CA SER A 14 -5.36 -24.01 -8.43
C SER A 14 -4.40 -22.83 -8.47
N GLY A 15 -5.00 -21.64 -8.38
CA GLY A 15 -4.36 -20.35 -8.54
C GLY A 15 -3.09 -20.21 -7.72
N CYS A 16 -2.18 -19.39 -8.23
CA CYS A 16 -1.00 -18.93 -7.52
C CYS A 16 -1.43 -18.49 -6.11
N MET A 17 -1.13 -19.31 -5.10
CA MET A 17 -1.20 -18.85 -3.72
C MET A 17 -0.24 -17.67 -3.68
N HIS A 18 -0.76 -16.45 -3.55
CA HIS A 18 0.05 -15.30 -3.21
C HIS A 18 0.75 -15.65 -1.90
N LEU A 19 2.02 -16.06 -1.97
CA LEU A 19 2.87 -16.21 -0.80
C LEU A 19 3.05 -14.80 -0.24
N ARG A 20 2.09 -14.38 0.57
CA ARG A 20 2.20 -13.15 1.36
C ARG A 20 3.32 -13.44 2.35
N SER A 21 4.45 -12.77 2.19
CA SER A 21 5.52 -12.84 3.18
C SER A 21 4.90 -12.48 4.53
N LYS A 22 5.08 -13.32 5.55
CA LYS A 22 4.64 -12.99 6.90
C LYS A 22 5.25 -11.66 7.30
N THR A 23 4.44 -10.76 7.85
CA THR A 23 4.94 -9.51 8.42
C THR A 23 6.06 -9.85 9.40
N PRO A 24 7.25 -9.23 9.30
CA PRO A 24 8.31 -9.44 10.26
C PRO A 24 7.82 -9.10 11.67
N VAL A 25 7.99 -10.02 12.62
CA VAL A 25 7.69 -9.81 14.04
C VAL A 25 9.00 -9.93 14.80
N ALA A 26 9.27 -8.95 15.67
CA ALA A 26 10.48 -8.96 16.48
C ALA A 26 10.45 -10.10 17.52
N PRO A 27 11.61 -10.60 17.97
CA PRO A 27 11.70 -11.55 19.07
C PRO A 27 11.09 -11.00 20.38
N PRO A 28 10.56 -11.87 21.28
CA PRO A 28 9.94 -11.43 22.54
C PRO A 28 10.85 -10.54 23.40
N GLU A 29 12.16 -10.77 23.35
CA GLU A 29 13.18 -10.03 24.12
C GLU A 29 13.19 -8.54 23.77
N VAL A 30 12.93 -8.20 22.50
CA VAL A 30 12.85 -6.80 22.04
C VAL A 30 11.58 -6.14 22.56
N SER A 31 10.46 -6.87 22.59
CA SER A 31 9.17 -6.34 23.03
C SER A 31 8.99 -6.30 24.54
N ALA A 32 9.81 -7.02 25.31
CA ALA A 32 9.63 -7.18 26.76
C ALA A 32 9.65 -5.85 27.54
N GLY A 33 10.32 -4.82 27.01
CA GLY A 33 10.39 -3.49 27.60
C GLY A 33 9.43 -2.45 27.02
N ILE A 34 8.62 -2.79 26.01
CA ILE A 34 7.76 -1.83 25.31
C ILE A 34 6.39 -1.81 26.00
N GLN A 35 5.96 -0.64 26.44
CA GLN A 35 4.61 -0.40 26.94
C GLN A 35 3.80 0.36 25.89
N PHE A 36 2.56 -0.06 25.67
CA PHE A 36 1.64 0.69 24.83
C PHE A 36 1.26 2.00 25.53
N PRO A 37 1.10 3.11 24.78
CA PRO A 37 0.60 4.35 25.35
C PRO A 37 -0.88 4.20 25.73
N GLU A 38 -1.35 5.12 26.58
CA GLU A 38 -2.78 5.36 26.73
C GLU A 38 -3.33 6.00 25.45
N TRP A 39 -4.42 5.46 24.93
CA TRP A 39 -5.00 5.92 23.66
C TRP A 39 -6.02 7.02 23.92
N THR A 40 -5.76 8.24 23.42
CA THR A 40 -6.72 9.34 23.41
C THR A 40 -6.89 9.89 22.00
N LYS A 41 -8.02 10.55 21.72
CA LYS A 41 -8.26 11.14 20.40
C LYS A 41 -7.34 12.33 20.15
N GLU A 42 -6.95 13.05 21.19
CA GLU A 42 -6.12 14.24 21.11
C GLU A 42 -4.65 13.90 20.83
N ALA A 43 -4.17 12.77 21.37
CA ALA A 43 -2.80 12.29 21.16
C ALA A 43 -2.65 11.40 19.91
N SER A 44 -3.74 11.12 19.19
CA SER A 44 -3.76 10.17 18.07
C SER A 44 -4.25 10.82 16.78
N THR A 45 -3.65 10.45 15.66
CA THR A 45 -4.25 10.69 14.34
C THR A 45 -5.28 9.60 14.07
N THR A 46 -6.56 9.96 14.06
CA THR A 46 -7.63 8.99 13.77
C THR A 46 -7.82 8.88 12.26
N VAL A 47 -7.71 7.66 11.73
CA VAL A 47 -8.15 7.29 10.39
C VAL A 47 -9.36 6.39 10.57
N ASP A 48 -10.55 6.88 10.21
CA ASP A 48 -11.79 6.11 10.41
C ASP A 48 -11.88 4.88 9.50
N GLY A 49 -12.89 4.02 9.71
CA GLY A 49 -12.99 2.76 8.96
C GLY A 49 -13.08 2.94 7.43
N ALA A 50 -13.82 3.94 6.96
CA ALA A 50 -13.95 4.20 5.52
C ALA A 50 -12.64 4.77 4.96
N GLN A 51 -11.99 5.67 5.68
CA GLN A 51 -10.69 6.21 5.33
C GLN A 51 -9.59 5.15 5.35
N LEU A 52 -9.61 4.25 6.34
CA LEU A 52 -8.64 3.16 6.48
C LEU A 52 -8.77 2.18 5.32
N LYS A 53 -10.00 1.83 4.95
CA LYS A 53 -10.26 0.96 3.79
C LYS A 53 -9.82 1.62 2.49
N ALA A 54 -10.09 2.91 2.31
CA ALA A 54 -9.64 3.66 1.16
C ALA A 54 -8.11 3.72 1.07
N LEU A 55 -7.42 4.03 2.17
CA LEU A 55 -5.96 4.05 2.22
C LEU A 55 -5.36 2.68 1.87
N GLN A 56 -5.92 1.60 2.42
CA GLN A 56 -5.49 0.25 2.07
C GLN A 56 -5.57 0.00 0.57
N LEU A 57 -6.71 0.30 -0.05
CA LEU A 57 -6.93 0.07 -1.48
C LEU A 57 -6.02 0.94 -2.34
N ALA A 58 -5.82 2.20 -1.96
CA ALA A 58 -4.91 3.11 -2.65
C ALA A 58 -3.46 2.59 -2.59
N MET A 59 -3.00 2.09 -1.44
CA MET A 59 -1.65 1.51 -1.29
C MET A 59 -1.48 0.23 -2.12
N GLU A 60 -2.50 -0.63 -2.13
CA GLU A 60 -2.50 -1.88 -2.91
C GLU A 60 -2.48 -1.62 -4.42
N ASP A 61 -3.06 -0.51 -4.90
CA ASP A 61 -3.03 -0.11 -6.32
C ASP A 61 -1.75 0.67 -6.69
N PHE A 62 -1.33 1.63 -5.85
CA PHE A 62 -0.23 2.56 -6.15
C PHE A 62 1.14 1.88 -6.16
N LEU A 63 1.47 1.17 -5.08
CA LEU A 63 2.75 0.47 -4.95
C LEU A 63 2.55 -0.86 -4.20
N PRO A 64 1.97 -1.87 -4.89
CA PRO A 64 1.63 -3.14 -4.27
C PRO A 64 2.83 -3.80 -3.56
N PRO A 65 2.62 -4.55 -2.46
CA PRO A 65 3.70 -5.24 -1.77
C PRO A 65 4.51 -6.15 -2.71
N GLY A 66 5.84 -6.02 -2.67
CA GLY A 66 6.75 -6.79 -3.51
C GLY A 66 6.99 -6.20 -4.90
N THR A 67 6.42 -5.03 -5.22
CA THR A 67 6.80 -4.25 -6.41
C THR A 67 8.30 -3.94 -6.36
N LYS A 68 9.00 -4.23 -7.46
CA LYS A 68 10.44 -4.02 -7.59
C LYS A 68 10.72 -2.95 -8.64
N PRO A 69 11.75 -2.11 -8.44
CA PRO A 69 12.18 -1.17 -9.48
C PRO A 69 12.67 -1.93 -10.73
N PRO A 70 12.63 -1.29 -11.91
CA PRO A 70 13.29 -1.80 -13.11
C PRO A 70 14.76 -2.15 -12.84
N LYS A 71 15.29 -3.18 -13.51
CA LYS A 71 16.67 -3.68 -13.27
C LYS A 71 17.76 -2.61 -13.43
N ASN A 72 17.53 -1.63 -14.29
CA ASN A 72 18.46 -0.55 -14.60
C ASN A 72 17.93 0.81 -14.12
N ALA A 73 17.03 0.82 -13.12
CA ALA A 73 16.52 2.04 -12.52
C ALA A 73 17.67 2.87 -11.93
N ASP A 74 17.64 4.18 -12.14
CA ASP A 74 18.55 5.10 -11.46
C ASP A 74 18.26 5.18 -9.96
N ALA A 75 19.11 5.89 -9.21
CA ALA A 75 19.00 5.99 -7.76
C ALA A 75 17.67 6.64 -7.31
N MET A 76 17.15 7.60 -8.07
CA MET A 76 15.88 8.27 -7.75
C MET A 76 14.72 7.28 -7.91
N THR A 77 14.66 6.61 -9.05
CA THR A 77 13.65 5.60 -9.37
C THR A 77 13.70 4.47 -8.33
N GLN A 78 14.89 3.97 -7.98
CA GLN A 78 15.01 2.95 -6.93
C GLN A 78 14.41 3.42 -5.59
N CYS A 79 14.60 4.69 -5.23
CA CYS A 79 14.03 5.27 -4.03
C CYS A 79 12.50 5.40 -4.10
N LEU A 80 11.97 5.90 -5.23
CA LEU A 80 10.53 6.09 -5.47
C LEU A 80 9.75 4.77 -5.52
N TYR A 81 10.43 3.64 -5.71
CA TYR A 81 9.82 2.30 -5.61
C TYR A 81 9.70 1.77 -4.16
N ARG A 82 9.89 2.63 -3.16
CA ARG A 82 9.71 2.31 -1.74
C ARG A 82 8.53 3.08 -1.15
N ILE A 83 7.60 2.39 -0.49
CA ILE A 83 6.38 3.02 0.03
C ILE A 83 6.69 4.06 1.11
N GLU A 84 7.75 3.83 1.89
CA GLU A 84 8.20 4.76 2.92
C GLU A 84 8.70 6.09 2.35
N THR A 85 8.89 6.23 1.04
CA THR A 85 9.25 7.50 0.39
C THR A 85 8.07 8.49 0.35
N TYR A 86 6.84 8.03 0.54
CA TYR A 86 5.62 8.84 0.36
C TYR A 86 4.92 9.20 1.67
N ASP A 87 4.31 10.38 1.70
CA ASP A 87 3.28 10.74 2.69
C ASP A 87 1.89 10.50 2.08
N ALA A 88 0.93 10.10 2.90
CA ALA A 88 -0.46 9.93 2.50
C ALA A 88 -1.35 10.99 3.13
N TRP A 89 -2.13 11.68 2.30
CA TRP A 89 -3.11 12.69 2.70
C TRP A 89 -4.51 12.10 2.47
N LEU A 90 -5.37 12.21 3.48
CA LEU A 90 -6.72 11.69 3.42
C LEU A 90 -7.72 12.81 3.62
N GLN A 91 -8.71 12.91 2.73
CA GLN A 91 -9.81 13.86 2.86
C GLN A 91 -11.14 13.13 2.72
N ARG A 92 -12.06 13.39 3.65
CA ARG A 92 -13.40 12.83 3.62
C ARG A 92 -14.29 13.61 2.66
N GLY A 93 -14.97 12.89 1.75
CA GLY A 93 -16.08 13.38 0.94
C GLY A 93 -17.43 12.88 1.47
N GLU A 94 -18.51 13.03 0.69
CA GLU A 94 -19.84 12.59 1.13
C GLU A 94 -19.92 11.06 1.22
N LYS A 95 -19.61 10.35 0.13
CA LYS A 95 -19.71 8.88 0.00
C LYS A 95 -18.41 8.22 -0.46
N MET A 96 -17.31 8.93 -0.25
CA MET A 96 -15.99 8.55 -0.71
C MET A 96 -14.91 9.22 0.12
N THR A 97 -13.73 8.60 0.15
CA THR A 97 -12.50 9.18 0.69
C THR A 97 -11.56 9.48 -0.46
N PHE A 98 -10.96 10.67 -0.43
CA PHE A 98 -9.86 11.03 -1.29
C PHE A 98 -8.54 10.66 -0.61
N VAL A 99 -7.64 10.03 -1.37
CA VAL A 99 -6.29 9.69 -0.91
C VAL A 99 -5.30 10.29 -1.88
N HIS A 100 -4.29 10.99 -1.39
CA HIS A 100 -3.20 11.52 -2.21
C HIS A 100 -1.85 11.11 -1.61
N PHE A 101 -0.98 10.53 -2.43
CA PHE A 101 0.39 10.22 -2.08
C PHE A 101 1.31 11.31 -2.62
N THR A 102 2.19 11.84 -1.78
CA THR A 102 3.21 12.81 -2.19
C THR A 102 4.59 12.26 -1.84
N PRO A 103 5.53 12.16 -2.80
CA PRO A 103 6.89 11.74 -2.50
C PRO A 103 7.63 12.81 -1.69
N ARG A 104 8.57 12.35 -0.88
CA ARG A 104 9.49 13.18 -0.09
C ARG A 104 10.92 12.91 -0.55
N GLU A 105 11.20 13.21 -1.81
CA GLU A 105 12.44 12.80 -2.50
C GLU A 105 13.67 13.37 -1.81
N GLN A 106 13.65 14.66 -1.48
CA GLN A 106 14.82 15.28 -0.86
C GLN A 106 15.07 14.71 0.54
N GLU A 107 14.03 14.57 1.36
CA GLU A 107 14.17 14.14 2.75
C GLU A 107 14.43 12.63 2.90
N ARG A 108 13.91 11.80 1.99
CA ARG A 108 13.94 10.33 2.12
C ARG A 108 14.83 9.64 1.10
N CYS A 109 15.10 10.27 -0.03
CA CYS A 109 16.08 9.80 -1.01
C CYS A 109 17.43 10.53 -0.88
N GLY A 110 17.46 11.74 -0.30
CA GLY A 110 18.68 12.56 -0.25
C GLY A 110 19.11 13.10 -1.61
N LEU A 111 18.21 13.07 -2.60
CA LEU A 111 18.44 13.46 -3.98
C LEU A 111 17.58 14.67 -4.32
N ARG A 112 18.13 15.62 -5.06
CA ARG A 112 17.33 16.72 -5.61
C ARG A 112 16.69 16.26 -6.91
N PRO A 113 15.35 16.21 -7.02
CA PRO A 113 14.70 15.86 -8.26
C PRO A 113 14.91 16.97 -9.30
N GLU A 114 15.21 16.59 -10.55
CA GLU A 114 15.21 17.51 -11.68
C GLU A 114 13.77 17.89 -12.10
N VAL A 115 12.85 16.95 -11.93
CA VAL A 115 11.40 17.11 -12.13
C VAL A 115 10.70 16.56 -10.90
N MET A 116 9.82 17.37 -10.30
CA MET A 116 9.02 16.95 -9.15
C MET A 116 8.01 15.89 -9.59
N ASP A 117 7.96 14.77 -8.88
CA ASP A 117 6.92 13.77 -9.05
C ASP A 117 5.62 14.30 -8.40
N PRO A 118 4.51 14.45 -9.14
CA PRO A 118 3.25 14.96 -8.60
C PRO A 118 2.58 13.99 -7.63
N GLY A 119 3.08 12.76 -7.50
CA GLY A 119 2.49 11.70 -6.71
C GLY A 119 1.29 11.06 -7.39
N ALA A 120 0.35 10.54 -6.60
CA ALA A 120 -0.84 9.88 -7.11
C ALA A 120 -2.07 10.22 -6.28
N SER A 121 -3.20 10.47 -6.95
CA SER A 121 -4.47 10.85 -6.33
C SER A 121 -5.54 9.80 -6.59
N TYR A 122 -6.41 9.58 -5.60
CA TYR A 122 -7.49 8.60 -5.64
C TYR A 122 -8.77 9.18 -5.06
N ALA A 123 -9.90 8.78 -5.64
CA ALA A 123 -11.23 8.90 -5.01
C ALA A 123 -11.80 7.49 -4.87
N ILE A 124 -12.12 7.07 -3.65
CA ILE A 124 -12.53 5.70 -3.34
C ILE A 124 -13.86 5.72 -2.60
N SER A 125 -14.87 5.02 -3.11
CA SER A 125 -16.20 4.96 -2.49
C SER A 125 -16.16 4.24 -1.13
N ASP A 126 -17.19 4.46 -0.31
CA ASP A 126 -17.35 3.77 0.97
C ASP A 126 -17.50 2.25 0.82
N ASP A 127 -18.02 1.80 -0.33
CA ASP A 127 -18.11 0.39 -0.71
C ASP A 127 -16.76 -0.21 -1.15
N GLY A 128 -15.70 0.60 -1.17
CA GLY A 128 -14.34 0.16 -1.50
C GLY A 128 -14.06 0.06 -3.00
N VAL A 129 -14.64 0.94 -3.82
CA VAL A 129 -14.39 1.00 -5.26
C VAL A 129 -13.57 2.24 -5.60
N ILE A 130 -12.48 2.07 -6.34
CA ILE A 130 -11.73 3.21 -6.91
C ILE A 130 -12.62 3.86 -7.99
N LEU A 131 -13.12 5.05 -7.70
CA LEU A 131 -13.97 5.84 -8.59
C LEU A 131 -13.14 6.64 -9.59
N LYS A 132 -11.97 7.13 -9.15
CA LYS A 132 -11.02 7.88 -9.98
C LYS A 132 -9.60 7.71 -9.44
N ARG A 133 -8.61 7.73 -10.34
CA ARG A 133 -7.20 7.91 -10.02
C ARG A 133 -6.51 8.78 -11.06
N ASP A 134 -5.55 9.60 -10.62
CA ASP A 134 -4.71 10.47 -11.45
C ASP A 134 -3.25 10.40 -10.99
#